data_AF-A0A961LHV1-F1
#
_entry.id   AF-A0A961LHV1-F1
#
_cell.length_a   1.000
_cell.length_b   1.000
_cell.length_c   1.000
_cell.angle_alpha   90.00
_cell.angle_beta   90.00
_cell.angle_gamma   90.00
#
_symmetry.space_group_name_H-M   'P 1'
#
loop_
_entity.id
_entity.type
_entity.pdbx_description
1 polymer ?
#
loop_
_entity_poly.entity_id
_entity_poly.type
_entity_poly.pdbx_seq_one_letter_code
_entity_poly.pdbx_strand_id
1 'polypeptide(L)' 'MLDIAGREEVTDSYVSRIVNLGFLAPDIMTAILEGTAPAELTANRLQSLRDLPLDWPSRRQILAFSPVG' A
#
# COMPACT_ATOMS: atom_id res chain seq x y z
N MET A 1 -17.84 19.63 -3.39
CA MET A 1 -16.83 19.01 -2.52
C MET A 1 -15.66 18.68 -3.44
N LEU A 2 -14.55 19.41 -3.36
CA LEU A 2 -13.38 19.16 -4.22
C LEU A 2 -12.74 17.85 -3.75
N ASP A 3 -12.77 16.84 -4.61
CA ASP A 3 -12.06 15.59 -4.36
C ASP A 3 -10.54 15.85 -4.41
N ILE A 4 -9.77 15.04 -3.68
CA ILE A 4 -8.30 15.12 -3.57
C ILE A 4 -7.66 15.09 -4.97
N ALA A 5 -8.22 14.31 -5.88
CA ALA A 5 -7.74 14.21 -7.26
C ALA A 5 -7.84 15.54 -8.03
N GLY A 6 -8.99 16.21 -7.94
CA GLY A 6 -9.23 17.48 -8.62
C GLY A 6 -8.44 18.64 -8.02
N ARG A 7 -8.06 18.56 -6.74
CA ARG A 7 -7.23 19.57 -6.08
C ARG A 7 -5.74 19.43 -6.43
N GLU A 8 -5.26 18.20 -6.55
CA GLU A 8 -3.84 17.91 -6.78
C GLU A 8 -3.51 17.71 -8.27
N GLU A 9 -4.47 17.94 -9.18
CA GLU A 9 -4.34 17.71 -10.64
C GLU A 9 -3.90 16.28 -11.01
N VAL A 10 -4.28 15.31 -10.18
CA VAL A 10 -3.97 13.89 -10.38
C VAL A 10 -5.23 13.10 -10.69
N THR A 11 -5.05 11.88 -11.17
CA THR A 11 -6.18 10.98 -11.43
C THR A 11 -6.69 10.33 -10.14
N ASP A 12 -7.97 10.00 -10.08
CA ASP A 12 -8.56 9.23 -8.97
C ASP A 12 -7.82 7.89 -8.74
N SER A 13 -7.34 7.28 -9.83
CA SER A 13 -6.50 6.08 -9.79
C SER A 13 -5.17 6.32 -9.08
N TYR A 14 -4.56 7.50 -9.27
CA TYR A 14 -3.33 7.88 -8.59
C TYR A 14 -3.57 8.14 -7.09
N VAL A 15 -4.65 8.86 -6.75
CA VAL A 15 -5.06 9.05 -5.35
C VAL A 15 -5.32 7.71 -4.68
N SER A 16 -6.08 6.82 -5.33
CA SER A 16 -6.37 5.48 -4.82
C SER A 16 -5.09 4.66 -4.62
N ARG A 17 -4.11 4.80 -5.51
CA ARG A 17 -2.81 4.13 -5.38
C ARG A 17 -2.02 4.67 -4.19
N ILE A 18 -1.98 5.98 -3.98
CA ILE A 18 -1.31 6.59 -2.81
C ILE A 18 -2.02 6.23 -1.52
N VAL A 19 -3.34 6.29 -1.49
CA VAL A 19 -4.15 5.92 -0.32
C VAL A 19 -3.91 4.46 0.05
N ASN A 20 -3.89 3.55 -0.92
CA ASN A 20 -3.54 2.14 -0.71
C ASN A 20 -2.10 1.96 -0.20
N LEU A 21 -1.15 2.78 -0.66
CA LEU A 21 0.22 2.78 -0.13
C LEU A 21 0.27 3.30 1.32
N GLY A 22 -0.53 4.31 1.67
CA GLY A 22 -0.66 4.81 3.04
C GLY A 22 -1.32 3.81 3.99
N PHE A 23 -2.07 2.85 3.46
CA PHE A 23 -2.58 1.69 4.18
C PHE A 23 -1.58 0.52 4.26
N LEU A 24 -0.34 0.68 3.78
CA LEU A 24 0.73 -0.28 4.05
C LEU A 24 1.39 0.01 5.39
N ALA A 25 1.79 -1.06 6.08
CA ALA A 25 2.45 -0.91 7.36
C ALA A 25 3.79 -0.17 7.13
N PRO A 26 4.23 0.69 8.07
CA PRO A 26 5.41 1.52 7.87
C PRO A 26 6.68 0.70 7.56
N ASP A 27 6.81 -0.50 8.13
CA ASP A 27 7.86 -1.47 7.82
C ASP A 27 7.84 -1.95 6.36
N ILE A 28 6.66 -2.10 5.77
CA ILE A 28 6.48 -2.50 4.37
C ILE A 28 6.86 -1.35 3.44
N MET A 29 6.45 -0.12 3.78
CA MET A 29 6.87 1.08 3.03
C MET A 29 8.40 1.23 3.05
N THR A 30 9.02 1.04 4.21
CA THR A 30 10.48 1.06 4.35
C THR A 30 11.13 -0.02 3.48
N ALA A 31 10.64 -1.26 3.51
CA ALA A 31 11.19 -2.34 2.68
C ALA A 31 11.06 -2.07 1.18
N ILE A 32 9.96 -1.45 0.73
CA ILE A 32 9.81 -1.02 -0.67
C ILE A 32 10.85 0.05 -1.02
N LEU A 33 11.02 1.06 -0.15
CA LEU A 33 11.98 2.15 -0.36
C LEU A 33 13.44 1.66 -0.34
N GLU A 34 13.74 0.66 0.49
CA GLU A 34 15.05 0.02 0.60
C GLU A 34 15.31 -1.03 -0.48
N GLY A 35 14.30 -1.38 -1.29
CA GLY A 35 14.41 -2.45 -2.29
C GLY A 35 14.52 -3.85 -1.69
N THR A 36 14.22 -4.00 -0.41
CA THR A 36 14.20 -5.26 0.35
C THR A 36 12.81 -5.89 0.41
N ALA A 37 11.81 -5.25 -0.22
CA ALA A 37 10.46 -5.76 -0.29
C ALA A 37 10.42 -7.17 -0.91
N PRO A 38 9.57 -8.08 -0.38
CA PRO A 38 9.39 -9.41 -0.94
C PRO A 38 8.96 -9.34 -2.41
N ALA A 39 9.43 -10.28 -3.24
CA ALA A 39 9.08 -10.33 -4.66
C ALA A 39 7.58 -10.50 -4.89
N GLU A 40 6.86 -11.03 -3.89
CA GLU A 40 5.42 -11.19 -3.91
C GLU A 40 4.67 -9.85 -3.75
N LEU A 41 5.33 -8.83 -3.17
CA LEU A 41 4.76 -7.52 -2.83
C LEU A 41 4.83 -6.55 -4.03
N THR A 42 4.18 -6.92 -5.13
CA THR A 42 4.12 -6.10 -6.34
C THR A 42 3.02 -5.06 -6.29
N ALA A 43 3.16 -3.98 -7.06
CA ALA A 43 2.11 -2.97 -7.21
C ALA A 43 0.77 -3.55 -7.70
N ASN A 44 0.80 -4.59 -8.55
CA ASN A 44 -0.39 -5.30 -9.00
C ASN A 44 -1.06 -6.07 -7.85
N ARG A 45 -0.28 -6.70 -6.97
CA ARG A 45 -0.82 -7.38 -5.79
C ARG A 45 -1.45 -6.36 -4.83
N LEU A 46 -0.79 -5.23 -4.60
CA LEU A 46 -1.35 -4.13 -3.79
C LEU A 46 -2.67 -3.60 -4.37
N GLN A 47 -2.76 -3.44 -5.70
CA GLN A 47 -3.98 -3.00 -6.38
C GLN A 47 -5.12 -4.04 -6.33
N SER A 48 -4.81 -5.34 -6.24
CA SER A 48 -5.81 -6.39 -6.08
C SER A 48 -6.42 -6.47 -4.67
N LEU A 49 -5.72 -5.92 -3.67
CA LEU A 49 -6.15 -5.95 -2.27
C LEU A 49 -7.07 -4.76 -1.99
N ARG A 50 -8.33 -4.87 -2.45
CA ARG A 50 -9.35 -3.83 -2.29
C ARG A 50 -9.86 -3.66 -0.86
N ASP A 51 -9.80 -4.73 -0.05
CA ASP A 51 -10.35 -4.78 1.30
C ASP A 51 -9.25 -5.12 2.32
N LEU A 52 -8.22 -4.27 2.42
CA LEU A 52 -7.21 -4.44 3.44
C LEU A 52 -7.79 -4.08 4.83
N PRO A 53 -7.78 -5.01 5.81
CA PRO A 53 -8.24 -4.76 7.17
C PRO A 53 -7.57 -3.53 7.76
N LEU A 54 -8.28 -2.69 8.52
CA LEU A 54 -7.66 -1.48 9.10
C LEU A 54 -6.55 -1.79 10.12
N ASP A 55 -6.49 -3.02 10.63
CA ASP A 55 -5.49 -3.45 11.58
C ASP A 55 -4.16 -3.88 10.90
N TRP A 56 -3.06 -3.43 11.48
CA TRP A 56 -1.72 -3.71 10.97
C TRP A 56 -1.29 -5.19 11.02
N PRO A 57 -1.61 -5.96 12.09
CA PRO A 57 -1.23 -7.37 12.17
C PRO A 57 -1.87 -8.25 11.08
N SER A 58 -3.18 -8.12 10.83
CA SER A 58 -3.85 -8.89 9.78
C SER A 58 -3.42 -8.43 8.40
N ARG A 59 -3.10 -7.13 8.19
CA ARG A 59 -2.49 -6.66 6.94
C ARG A 59 -1.15 -7.31 6.64
N ARG A 60 -0.24 -7.42 7.63
CA ARG A 60 1.06 -8.10 7.46
C ARG A 60 0.88 -9.54 7.00
N GLN A 61 -0.09 -10.25 7.59
CA GLN A 61 -0.40 -11.63 7.23
C GLN A 61 -0.94 -11.76 5.81
N ILE A 62 -1.85 -10.88 5.38
CA ILE A 62 -2.42 -10.86 4.01
C ILE A 62 -1.35 -10.56 2.96
N LEU A 63 -0.42 -9.66 3.30
CA LEU A 63 0.69 -9.28 2.44
C LEU A 63 1.81 -10.32 2.45
N ALA A 64 1.68 -11.40 3.24
CA ALA A 64 2.73 -12.39 3.49
C ALA A 64 4.07 -11.73 3.86
N PHE A 65 4.00 -10.56 4.49
CA PHE A 65 5.16 -9.79 4.89
C PHE A 65 5.65 -10.35 6.23
N SER A 66 6.69 -11.17 6.17
CA SER A 66 7.51 -11.46 7.35
C SER A 66 8.59 -10.39 7.40
N PRO A 67 8.55 -9.44 8.35
CA PRO A 67 9.72 -8.60 8.57
C PRO A 67 10.89 -9.54 8.85
N VAL A 68 11.96 -9.37 8.08
CA VAL A 68 13.22 -10.06 8.33
C VAL A 68 13.88 -9.26 9.44
N GLY A 69 13.68 -9.67 10.70
CA GLY A 69 14.28 -9.04 11.88
C GLY A 69 13.26 -8.43 12.83
#